data_AF-A0A0F9WUF1-F1
#
_entry.id   AF-A0A0F9WUF1-F1
#
_cell.length_a   1.000
_cell.length_b   1.000
_cell.length_c   1.000
_cell.angle_alpha   90.00
_cell.angle_beta   90.00
_cell.angle_gamma   90.00
#
_symmetry.space_group_name_H-M   'P 1'
#
loop_
_entity.id
_entity.type
_entity.pdbx_description
1 polymer ?
#
loop_
_entity_poly.entity_id
_entity_poly.type
_entity_poly.pdbx_seq_one_letter_code
_entity_poly.pdbx_strand_id
1 'polypeptide(L)'
;MSQIIARKNPVVFKTQAVRVHACPDSLTYTPVGLPQNFGQMQAQRIPVSVADPDTFELTVANLGVSANISLEWQGRHFHLLVRQDRPDQGDNVLKLLSGYVPAHELRVPLLTAMTEIAEELLLEGSDGWLGGRYHNTWLPSPYADCLPVDKRCAYNLMPCQRQTKPVFCGDLPLVEQPRAYVHLPSNSLQIVYNLKLELPEGCSTLSALHADEALDAESGELLARMDYQQPELFLAEVRNGAPTNQLYTLEKGVLIKQRTDHLWLSEALAPQTGWVVAAPRCEWPAGLVRL
;
A
#
# COMPACT_ATOMS: atom_id res chain seq x y z
N MET A 1 10.99 -21.10 -4.33
CA MET A 1 11.03 -21.74 -3.01
C MET A 1 10.79 -20.61 -2.05
N SER A 2 9.64 -20.64 -1.38
CA SER A 2 9.29 -19.64 -0.37
C SER A 2 10.29 -19.68 0.77
N GLN A 3 10.81 -18.52 1.15
CA GLN A 3 11.74 -18.32 2.25
C GLN A 3 11.07 -17.49 3.34
N ILE A 4 11.07 -17.99 4.58
CA ILE A 4 10.68 -17.20 5.76
C ILE A 4 11.84 -16.27 6.10
N ILE A 5 11.58 -14.97 6.16
CA ILE A 5 12.59 -13.93 6.41
C ILE A 5 12.43 -13.25 7.78
N ALA A 6 11.24 -13.31 8.39
CA ALA A 6 11.05 -12.82 9.77
C ALA A 6 9.89 -13.51 10.49
N ARG A 7 9.89 -13.38 11.83
CA ARG A 7 8.83 -13.76 12.76
C ARG A 7 8.47 -12.56 13.63
N LYS A 8 7.21 -12.13 13.65
CA LYS A 8 6.72 -10.99 14.46
C LYS A 8 5.61 -11.44 15.41
N ASN A 9 5.56 -10.85 16.60
CA ASN A 9 4.46 -11.09 17.54
C ASN A 9 3.26 -10.18 17.20
N PRO A 10 2.11 -10.74 16.75
CA PRO A 10 0.96 -9.95 16.31
C PRO A 10 0.27 -9.15 17.42
N VAL A 11 0.53 -9.48 18.69
CA VAL A 11 -0.17 -8.90 19.86
C VAL A 11 0.18 -7.42 20.10
N VAL A 12 1.27 -6.92 19.50
CA VAL A 12 1.76 -5.55 19.72
C VAL A 12 0.93 -4.53 18.94
N PHE A 13 0.32 -4.90 17.81
CA PHE A 13 -0.40 -3.97 16.96
C PHE A 13 -1.69 -3.46 17.62
N LYS A 14 -1.80 -2.13 17.71
CA LYS A 14 -3.04 -1.44 18.10
C LYS A 14 -3.33 -0.28 17.17
N THR A 15 -4.54 -0.24 16.63
CA THR A 15 -5.08 0.90 15.87
C THR A 15 -6.21 1.56 16.66
N GLN A 16 -6.89 2.56 16.10
CA GLN A 16 -7.96 3.28 16.77
C GLN A 16 -8.99 3.73 15.73
N ALA A 17 -10.26 3.74 16.11
CA ALA A 17 -11.32 4.33 15.32
C ALA A 17 -11.06 5.83 15.11
N VAL A 18 -11.53 6.36 13.98
CA VAL A 18 -11.43 7.79 13.70
C VAL A 18 -12.79 8.37 13.34
N ARG A 19 -13.09 9.56 13.85
CA ARG A 19 -14.23 10.35 13.40
C ARG A 19 -13.82 11.16 12.19
N VAL A 20 -14.55 11.00 11.10
CA VAL A 20 -14.35 11.69 9.83
C VAL A 20 -15.39 12.78 9.68
N HIS A 21 -14.96 13.97 9.31
CA HIS A 21 -15.79 15.08 8.88
C HIS A 21 -15.34 15.49 7.47
N ALA A 22 -16.19 15.23 6.48
CA ALA A 22 -15.96 15.52 5.08
C ALA A 22 -16.78 16.73 4.63
N CYS A 23 -16.16 17.59 3.83
CA CYS A 23 -16.78 18.72 3.13
C CYS A 23 -16.29 18.73 1.67
N PRO A 24 -16.93 19.49 0.77
CA PRO A 24 -16.54 19.50 -0.65
C PRO A 24 -15.06 19.81 -0.90
N ASP A 25 -14.42 20.62 -0.06
CA ASP A 25 -13.04 21.08 -0.26
C ASP A 25 -12.01 20.38 0.63
N SER A 26 -12.41 19.63 1.66
CA SER A 26 -11.46 18.99 2.59
C SER A 26 -12.06 17.82 3.35
N LEU A 27 -11.19 16.96 3.88
CA LEU A 27 -11.54 15.90 4.81
C LEU A 27 -10.71 16.02 6.08
N THR A 28 -11.36 16.02 7.23
CA THR A 28 -10.70 16.01 8.55
C THR A 28 -11.01 14.71 9.26
N TYR A 29 -10.02 14.10 9.91
CA TYR A 29 -10.25 13.00 10.83
C TYR A 29 -9.64 13.27 12.21
N THR A 30 -10.25 12.69 13.25
CA THR A 30 -9.74 12.73 14.62
C THR A 30 -9.81 11.34 15.27
N PRO A 31 -8.77 10.88 15.97
CA PRO A 31 -8.84 9.62 16.70
C PRO A 31 -9.91 9.64 17.80
N VAL A 32 -10.67 8.56 17.96
CA VAL A 32 -11.75 8.43 18.95
C VAL A 32 -11.72 7.08 19.67
N GLY A 33 -12.16 7.05 20.93
CA GLY A 33 -12.19 5.83 21.73
C GLY A 33 -10.81 5.40 22.25
N LEU A 34 -10.67 4.12 22.63
CA LEU A 34 -9.40 3.54 23.08
C LEU A 34 -8.71 2.77 21.94
N PRO A 35 -7.37 2.64 21.94
CA PRO A 35 -6.69 1.77 20.99
C PRO A 35 -7.17 0.31 21.08
N GLN A 36 -7.37 -0.29 19.92
CA GLN A 36 -7.95 -1.62 19.71
C GLN A 36 -6.95 -2.56 19.06
N ASN A 37 -6.99 -3.83 19.44
CA ASN A 37 -6.27 -4.87 18.72
C ASN A 37 -6.95 -5.20 17.36
N PHE A 38 -6.29 -6.02 16.55
CA PHE A 38 -6.78 -6.37 15.21
C PHE A 38 -8.20 -6.98 15.23
N GLY A 39 -8.48 -7.93 16.13
CA GLY A 39 -9.79 -8.59 16.21
C GLY A 39 -10.92 -7.63 16.61
N GLN A 40 -10.66 -6.73 17.57
CA GLN A 40 -11.61 -5.69 17.98
C GLN A 40 -11.91 -4.72 16.83
N MET A 41 -10.88 -4.28 16.12
CA MET A 41 -11.04 -3.41 14.95
C MET A 41 -11.83 -4.12 13.84
N GLN A 42 -11.50 -5.38 13.52
CA GLN A 42 -12.17 -6.13 12.47
C GLN A 42 -13.66 -6.33 12.77
N ALA A 43 -14.05 -6.51 14.03
CA ALA A 43 -15.45 -6.60 14.44
C ALA A 43 -16.25 -5.28 14.22
N GLN A 44 -15.56 -4.14 14.07
CA GLN A 44 -16.18 -2.84 13.79
C GLN A 44 -16.22 -2.49 12.29
N ARG A 45 -15.56 -3.29 11.45
CA ARG A 45 -15.57 -3.14 9.98
C ARG A 45 -16.85 -3.71 9.37
N ILE A 46 -17.98 -3.14 9.79
CA ILE A 46 -19.32 -3.42 9.27
C ILE A 46 -19.69 -2.36 8.23
N PRO A 47 -20.40 -2.70 7.13
CA PRO A 47 -20.75 -1.73 6.10
C PRO A 47 -21.50 -0.50 6.63
N VAL A 48 -21.15 0.67 6.11
CA VAL A 48 -21.81 1.96 6.42
C VAL A 48 -22.35 2.62 5.16
N SER A 49 -23.22 3.62 5.32
CA SER A 49 -23.73 4.44 4.23
C SER A 49 -23.68 5.93 4.58
N VAL A 50 -23.60 6.76 3.55
CA VAL A 50 -23.69 8.22 3.67
C VAL A 50 -24.72 8.74 2.68
N ALA A 51 -25.44 9.80 3.04
CA ALA A 51 -26.45 10.40 2.18
C ALA A 51 -25.82 11.29 1.09
N ASP A 52 -24.81 12.07 1.45
CA ASP A 52 -24.05 12.94 0.56
C ASP A 52 -22.56 12.51 0.58
N PRO A 53 -22.01 12.00 -0.53
CA PRO A 53 -20.60 11.61 -0.63
C PRO A 53 -19.59 12.74 -0.48
N ASP A 54 -19.99 14.00 -0.68
CA ASP A 54 -19.12 15.17 -0.55
C ASP A 54 -19.19 15.80 0.84
N THR A 55 -20.29 15.58 1.59
CA THR A 55 -20.52 16.17 2.91
C THR A 55 -21.10 15.17 3.90
N PHE A 56 -20.30 14.71 4.87
CA PHE A 56 -20.76 13.78 5.90
C PHE A 56 -19.92 13.81 7.17
N GLU A 57 -20.48 13.30 8.26
CA GLU A 57 -19.76 12.99 9.49
C GLU A 57 -20.08 11.55 9.92
N LEU A 58 -19.06 10.72 10.16
CA LEU A 58 -19.22 9.38 10.73
C LEU A 58 -17.97 8.92 11.46
N THR A 59 -18.11 7.88 12.29
CA THR A 59 -16.96 7.20 12.91
C THR A 59 -16.67 5.92 12.15
N VAL A 60 -15.44 5.79 11.64
CA VAL A 60 -14.94 4.60 10.95
C VAL A 60 -14.07 3.77 11.89
N ALA A 61 -14.00 2.46 11.65
CA ALA A 61 -13.33 1.48 12.50
C ALA A 61 -11.81 1.70 12.60
N ASN A 62 -11.19 2.18 11.53
CA ASN A 62 -9.75 2.38 11.46
C ASN A 62 -9.34 3.38 10.37
N LEU A 63 -8.07 3.78 10.44
CA LEU A 63 -7.33 4.42 9.35
C LEU A 63 -6.43 3.38 8.67
N GLY A 64 -6.53 3.26 7.36
CA GLY A 64 -5.59 2.53 6.51
C GLY A 64 -4.74 3.50 5.70
N VAL A 65 -3.56 3.03 5.32
CA VAL A 65 -2.66 3.76 4.44
C VAL A 65 -2.23 2.88 3.28
N SER A 66 -2.00 3.48 2.12
CA SER A 66 -1.50 2.80 0.94
C SER A 66 -0.50 3.66 0.18
N ALA A 67 0.39 3.00 -0.57
CA ALA A 67 1.36 3.65 -1.44
C ALA A 67 1.11 3.30 -2.91
N ASN A 68 0.77 4.31 -3.71
CA ASN A 68 0.84 4.23 -5.16
C ASN A 68 2.26 4.58 -5.60
N ILE A 69 3.03 3.58 -6.01
CA ILE A 69 4.44 3.76 -6.38
C ILE A 69 4.59 3.61 -7.89
N SER A 70 5.05 4.68 -8.54
CA SER A 70 5.46 4.64 -9.94
C SER A 70 6.94 4.30 -10.07
N LEU A 71 7.27 3.53 -11.11
CA LEU A 71 8.64 3.12 -11.43
C LEU A 71 8.89 3.36 -12.92
N GLU A 72 10.04 3.93 -13.24
CA GLU A 72 10.58 3.90 -14.59
C GLU A 72 11.61 2.78 -14.71
N TRP A 73 11.44 1.89 -15.68
CA TRP A 73 12.34 0.79 -15.94
C TRP A 73 12.52 0.58 -17.43
N GLN A 74 13.76 0.61 -17.92
CA GLN A 74 14.11 0.43 -19.34
C GLN A 74 13.31 1.38 -20.28
N GLY A 75 13.12 2.63 -19.87
CA GLY A 75 12.37 3.65 -20.63
C GLY A 75 10.85 3.42 -20.69
N ARG A 76 10.31 2.58 -19.81
CA ARG A 76 8.87 2.29 -19.68
C ARG A 76 8.39 2.69 -18.28
N HIS A 77 7.12 3.09 -18.18
CA HIS A 77 6.51 3.52 -16.93
C HIS A 77 5.57 2.45 -16.38
N PHE A 78 5.65 2.23 -15.08
CA PHE A 78 4.86 1.22 -14.38
C PHE A 78 4.29 1.76 -13.07
N HIS A 79 3.19 1.18 -12.62
CA HIS A 79 2.78 1.20 -11.22
C HIS A 79 3.03 -0.16 -10.58
N LEU A 80 3.52 -0.12 -9.35
CA LEU A 80 3.71 -1.30 -8.51
C LEU A 80 2.38 -1.73 -7.89
N LEU A 81 2.07 -3.01 -8.01
CA LEU A 81 0.93 -3.67 -7.38
C LEU A 81 1.41 -4.94 -6.69
N VAL A 82 0.70 -5.37 -5.66
CA VAL A 82 0.93 -6.67 -5.02
C VAL A 82 -0.33 -7.51 -5.03
N ARG A 83 -0.18 -8.84 -5.07
CA ARG A 83 -1.32 -9.76 -4.91
C ARG A 83 -1.77 -9.77 -3.46
N GLN A 84 -3.08 -9.85 -3.26
CA GLN A 84 -3.69 -10.18 -1.99
C GLN A 84 -4.72 -11.26 -2.21
N ASP A 85 -4.58 -12.36 -1.48
CA ASP A 85 -5.63 -13.35 -1.33
C ASP A 85 -6.58 -12.90 -0.22
N ARG A 86 -7.89 -12.99 -0.46
CA ARG A 86 -8.94 -12.61 0.49
C ARG A 86 -9.83 -13.82 0.76
N PRO A 87 -9.39 -14.76 1.63
CA PRO A 87 -10.11 -16.00 1.88
C PRO A 87 -11.55 -15.78 2.38
N ASP A 88 -11.79 -14.69 3.11
CA ASP A 88 -13.10 -14.26 3.60
C ASP A 88 -14.06 -13.86 2.46
N GLN A 89 -13.52 -13.37 1.34
CA GLN A 89 -14.27 -13.01 0.13
C GLN A 89 -14.23 -14.11 -0.94
N GLY A 90 -13.37 -15.12 -0.79
CA GLY A 90 -13.18 -16.20 -1.75
C GLY A 90 -12.57 -15.73 -3.08
N ASP A 91 -11.79 -14.65 -3.07
CA ASP A 91 -11.16 -14.09 -4.27
C ASP A 91 -9.72 -13.62 -4.03
N ASN A 92 -9.08 -13.14 -5.09
CA ASN A 92 -7.81 -12.45 -5.03
C ASN A 92 -7.86 -11.14 -5.82
N VAL A 93 -7.07 -10.17 -5.41
CA VAL A 93 -6.96 -8.86 -6.06
C VAL A 93 -5.51 -8.44 -6.19
N LEU A 94 -5.24 -7.56 -7.16
CA LEU A 94 -4.06 -6.72 -7.12
C LEU A 94 -4.37 -5.43 -6.35
N LYS A 95 -3.52 -5.11 -5.38
CA LYS A 95 -3.65 -3.96 -4.50
C LYS A 95 -2.39 -3.10 -4.50
N LEU A 96 -2.51 -1.92 -3.91
CA LEU A 96 -1.36 -1.12 -3.51
C LEU A 96 -0.72 -1.73 -2.26
N LEU A 97 0.59 -1.48 -2.06
CA LEU A 97 1.24 -1.72 -0.76
C LEU A 97 0.46 -0.94 0.30
N SER A 98 0.06 -1.61 1.37
CA SER A 98 -0.97 -1.07 2.26
C SER A 98 -0.98 -1.74 3.63
N GLY A 99 -1.26 -0.92 4.64
CA GLY A 99 -1.30 -1.35 6.03
C GLY A 99 -2.26 -0.54 6.89
N TYR A 100 -2.45 -0.99 8.13
CA TYR A 100 -3.28 -0.30 9.11
C TYR A 100 -2.43 0.68 9.92
N VAL A 101 -2.91 1.92 10.07
CA VAL A 101 -2.15 2.93 10.83
C VAL A 101 -2.24 2.64 12.33
N PRO A 102 -1.10 2.45 13.03
CA PRO A 102 -1.08 2.29 14.47
C PRO A 102 -1.63 3.53 15.19
N ALA A 103 -2.25 3.34 16.35
CA ALA A 103 -2.87 4.43 17.11
C ALA A 103 -1.90 5.58 17.44
N HIS A 104 -0.62 5.26 17.68
CA HIS A 104 0.41 6.25 17.98
C HIS A 104 0.96 6.98 16.73
N GLU A 105 0.65 6.50 15.52
CA GLU A 105 1.07 7.09 14.25
C GLU A 105 -0.07 7.79 13.50
N LEU A 106 -1.29 7.83 14.07
CA LEU A 106 -2.46 8.43 13.42
C LEU A 106 -2.27 9.91 13.01
N ARG A 107 -1.35 10.63 13.63
CA ARG A 107 -1.02 12.02 13.25
C ARG A 107 -0.02 12.12 12.09
N VAL A 108 0.67 11.03 11.76
CA VAL A 108 1.74 10.96 10.76
C VAL A 108 1.62 9.67 9.94
N PRO A 109 0.50 9.41 9.25
CA PRO A 109 0.29 8.17 8.50
C PRO A 109 1.33 7.91 7.39
N LEU A 110 2.05 8.95 6.95
CA LEU A 110 3.21 8.80 6.07
C LEU A 110 4.30 7.89 6.67
N LEU A 111 4.52 7.93 7.98
CA LEU A 111 5.50 7.05 8.65
C LEU A 111 5.10 5.59 8.47
N THR A 112 3.83 5.27 8.71
CA THR A 112 3.30 3.92 8.47
C THR A 112 3.51 3.52 7.01
N ALA A 113 3.17 4.39 6.04
CA ALA A 113 3.39 4.09 4.62
C ALA A 113 4.86 3.78 4.30
N MET A 114 5.81 4.51 4.90
CA MET A 114 7.24 4.27 4.73
C MET A 114 7.69 2.94 5.34
N THR A 115 7.13 2.57 6.50
CA THR A 115 7.37 1.26 7.14
C THR A 115 6.83 0.12 6.29
N GLU A 116 5.59 0.23 5.80
CA GLU A 116 4.99 -0.77 4.90
C GLU A 116 5.82 -0.96 3.63
N ILE A 117 6.32 0.12 3.01
CA ILE A 117 7.20 0.00 1.85
C ILE A 117 8.52 -0.71 2.23
N ALA A 118 9.12 -0.37 3.37
CA ALA A 118 10.36 -1.00 3.81
C ALA A 118 10.19 -2.49 4.15
N GLU A 119 9.00 -2.89 4.60
CA GLU A 119 8.66 -4.25 4.96
C GLU A 119 8.20 -5.09 3.78
N GLU A 120 7.47 -4.52 2.82
CA GLU A 120 6.82 -5.26 1.75
C GLU A 120 7.55 -5.16 0.41
N LEU A 121 8.27 -4.06 0.11
CA LEU A 121 8.97 -3.87 -1.16
C LEU A 121 10.42 -4.33 -1.07
N LEU A 122 10.70 -5.51 -1.63
CA LEU A 122 12.04 -6.06 -1.67
C LEU A 122 12.65 -5.92 -3.07
N LEU A 123 13.78 -5.22 -3.15
CA LEU A 123 14.50 -4.96 -4.40
C LEU A 123 15.90 -5.56 -4.31
N GLU A 124 16.16 -6.58 -5.14
CA GLU A 124 17.45 -7.29 -5.16
C GLU A 124 18.30 -6.82 -6.34
N GLY A 125 19.47 -6.25 -6.05
CA GLY A 125 20.49 -5.87 -7.02
C GLY A 125 21.56 -6.96 -7.20
N SER A 126 22.62 -6.65 -7.94
CA SER A 126 23.74 -7.58 -8.16
C SER A 126 24.57 -7.86 -6.90
N ASP A 127 24.66 -6.87 -6.01
CA ASP A 127 25.56 -6.89 -4.85
C ASP A 127 24.81 -7.05 -3.51
N GLY A 128 23.49 -7.25 -3.56
CA GLY A 128 22.64 -7.41 -2.37
C GLY A 128 21.29 -6.68 -2.50
N TRP A 129 20.60 -6.55 -1.37
CA TRP A 129 19.28 -5.90 -1.31
C TRP A 129 19.43 -4.38 -1.28
N LEU A 130 18.62 -3.67 -2.05
CA LEU A 130 18.64 -2.21 -2.05
C LEU A 130 17.96 -1.67 -0.79
N GLY A 131 18.66 -0.81 -0.05
CA GLY A 131 18.04 -0.01 1.00
C GLY A 131 17.14 1.08 0.40
N GLY A 132 16.12 1.49 1.14
CA GLY A 132 15.23 2.57 0.74
C GLY A 132 15.56 3.90 1.41
N ARG A 133 15.31 5.02 0.73
CA ARG A 133 15.34 6.36 1.32
C ARG A 133 14.10 7.16 0.93
N TYR A 134 13.65 8.03 1.81
CA TYR A 134 12.65 9.07 1.54
C TYR A 134 13.24 10.44 1.92
N HIS A 135 13.31 11.37 0.96
CA HIS A 135 13.97 12.69 1.13
C HIS A 135 15.31 12.65 1.89
N ASN A 136 16.20 11.72 1.50
CA ASN A 136 17.51 11.46 2.12
C ASN A 136 17.49 10.83 3.53
N THR A 137 16.33 10.54 4.10
CA THR A 137 16.20 9.76 5.33
C THR A 137 16.12 8.28 4.96
N TRP A 138 16.95 7.45 5.60
CA TRP A 138 16.89 6.00 5.41
C TRP A 138 15.58 5.44 5.94
N LEU A 139 14.96 4.58 5.14
CA LEU A 139 13.87 3.73 5.62
C LEU A 139 14.43 2.67 6.58
N PRO A 140 13.57 2.07 7.43
CA PRO A 140 13.93 0.88 8.18
C PRO A 140 14.47 -0.23 7.27
N SER A 141 15.28 -1.12 7.82
CA SER A 141 15.75 -2.33 7.13
C SER A 141 15.35 -3.55 7.97
N PRO A 142 14.06 -3.90 7.97
CA PRO A 142 13.47 -4.86 8.93
C PRO A 142 14.07 -6.26 8.83
N TYR A 143 14.67 -6.58 7.69
CA TYR A 143 15.24 -7.90 7.41
C TYR A 143 16.76 -7.89 7.25
N ALA A 144 17.47 -6.85 7.71
CA ALA A 144 18.91 -6.71 7.48
C ALA A 144 19.76 -7.90 7.98
N ASP A 145 19.26 -8.64 8.98
CA ASP A 145 19.92 -9.83 9.55
C ASP A 145 19.92 -11.04 8.60
N CYS A 146 18.92 -11.16 7.73
CA CYS A 146 18.76 -12.29 6.80
C CYS A 146 18.85 -11.88 5.33
N LEU A 147 18.60 -10.61 5.01
CA LEU A 147 18.69 -9.97 3.71
C LEU A 147 19.72 -8.82 3.78
N PRO A 148 21.03 -9.11 3.60
CA PRO A 148 22.07 -8.09 3.72
C PRO A 148 21.88 -6.97 2.69
N VAL A 149 21.79 -5.74 3.18
CA VAL A 149 21.61 -4.54 2.36
C VAL A 149 22.93 -4.15 1.67
N ASP A 150 22.87 -3.85 0.38
CA ASP A 150 23.97 -3.21 -0.34
C ASP A 150 24.17 -1.79 0.20
N LYS A 151 25.33 -1.56 0.82
CA LYS A 151 25.67 -0.27 1.45
C LYS A 151 25.98 0.82 0.43
N ARG A 152 26.17 0.48 -0.86
CA ARG A 152 26.54 1.42 -1.93
C ARG A 152 25.35 1.86 -2.76
N CYS A 153 24.30 1.06 -2.82
CA CYS A 153 23.15 1.27 -3.68
C CYS A 153 21.86 1.36 -2.87
N ALA A 154 21.06 2.39 -3.12
CA ALA A 154 19.78 2.57 -2.48
C ALA A 154 18.78 3.16 -3.49
N TYR A 155 17.52 2.77 -3.37
CA TYR A 155 16.44 3.43 -4.09
C TYR A 155 15.96 4.66 -3.32
N ASN A 156 15.41 5.64 -4.05
CA ASN A 156 14.81 6.83 -3.47
C ASN A 156 13.31 6.85 -3.74
N LEU A 157 12.53 7.19 -2.73
CA LEU A 157 11.13 7.53 -2.83
C LEU A 157 11.00 9.05 -2.85
N MET A 158 10.39 9.55 -3.91
CA MET A 158 10.08 10.97 -4.10
C MET A 158 8.56 11.15 -4.12
N PRO A 159 7.99 12.12 -3.40
CA PRO A 159 6.56 12.36 -3.47
C PRO A 159 6.17 12.88 -4.85
N CYS A 160 5.10 12.32 -5.39
CA CYS A 160 4.46 12.79 -6.60
C CYS A 160 3.29 13.70 -6.19
N GLN A 161 3.47 15.01 -6.33
CA GLN A 161 2.36 15.93 -6.10
C GLN A 161 1.31 15.73 -7.19
N ARG A 162 0.15 15.22 -6.78
CA ARG A 162 -1.10 15.31 -7.53
C ARG A 162 -1.98 16.32 -6.84
N GLN A 163 -2.72 17.10 -7.63
CA GLN A 163 -3.67 18.05 -7.07
C GLN A 163 -4.82 17.27 -6.41
N THR A 164 -4.71 17.05 -5.11
CA THR A 164 -5.73 16.42 -4.26
C THR A 164 -6.34 17.47 -3.36
N LYS A 165 -7.55 17.18 -2.86
CA LYS A 165 -8.18 17.99 -1.83
C LYS A 165 -7.43 17.79 -0.50
N PRO A 166 -7.20 18.84 0.30
CA PRO A 166 -6.46 18.73 1.56
C PRO A 166 -7.13 17.79 2.57
N VAL A 167 -6.29 17.08 3.32
CA VAL A 167 -6.69 16.12 4.36
C VAL A 167 -6.01 16.52 5.68
N PHE A 168 -6.77 16.50 6.77
CA PHE A 168 -6.30 16.95 8.08
C PHE A 168 -6.48 15.87 9.16
N CYS A 169 -5.52 15.80 10.08
CA CYS A 169 -5.67 15.15 11.37
C CYS A 169 -5.94 16.21 12.45
N GLY A 170 -7.21 16.41 12.82
CA GLY A 170 -7.62 17.61 13.56
C GLY A 170 -7.26 18.86 12.77
N ASP A 171 -6.44 19.75 13.34
CA ASP A 171 -5.99 20.98 12.67
C ASP A 171 -4.68 20.80 11.87
N LEU A 172 -4.08 19.60 11.87
CA LEU A 172 -2.79 19.34 11.23
C LEU A 172 -3.00 18.84 9.79
N PRO A 173 -2.55 19.59 8.76
CA PRO A 173 -2.60 19.09 7.39
C PRO A 173 -1.65 17.91 7.22
N LEU A 174 -2.08 16.89 6.48
CA LEU A 174 -1.21 15.80 6.08
C LEU A 174 -0.20 16.27 5.02
N VAL A 175 1.07 15.99 5.25
CA VAL A 175 2.16 16.24 4.30
C VAL A 175 1.98 15.41 3.02
N GLU A 176 2.54 15.86 1.91
CA GLU A 176 2.44 15.25 0.57
C GLU A 176 1.05 15.15 -0.05
N GLN A 177 0.05 15.82 0.56
CA GLN A 177 -1.32 15.95 0.03
C GLN A 177 -1.85 14.60 -0.50
N PRO A 178 -1.99 13.58 0.36
CA PRO A 178 -2.43 12.27 -0.08
C PRO A 178 -3.88 12.32 -0.54
N ARG A 179 -4.27 11.38 -1.40
CA ARG A 179 -5.69 11.12 -1.70
C ARG A 179 -6.32 10.46 -0.48
N ALA A 180 -7.56 10.80 -0.15
CA ALA A 180 -8.33 10.12 0.89
C ALA A 180 -9.70 9.67 0.40
N TYR A 181 -10.22 8.59 1.01
CA TYR A 181 -11.59 8.14 0.85
C TYR A 181 -12.06 7.28 2.02
N VAL A 182 -13.36 7.30 2.30
CA VAL A 182 -14.02 6.33 3.17
C VAL A 182 -14.50 5.15 2.32
N HIS A 183 -14.03 3.95 2.66
CA HIS A 183 -14.47 2.71 2.03
C HIS A 183 -15.72 2.20 2.74
N LEU A 184 -16.89 2.39 2.12
CA LEU A 184 -18.20 2.12 2.73
C LEU A 184 -18.40 0.65 3.14
N PRO A 185 -18.03 -0.35 2.32
CA PRO A 185 -18.16 -1.77 2.69
C PRO A 185 -17.38 -2.17 3.94
N SER A 186 -16.21 -1.55 4.17
CA SER A 186 -15.32 -1.96 5.26
C SER A 186 -15.27 -0.98 6.43
N ASN A 187 -16.05 0.11 6.37
CA ASN A 187 -16.08 1.18 7.36
C ASN A 187 -14.68 1.64 7.79
N SER A 188 -13.86 2.02 6.82
CA SER A 188 -12.49 2.47 7.05
C SER A 188 -12.19 3.75 6.27
N LEU A 189 -11.39 4.64 6.86
CA LEU A 189 -10.77 5.76 6.14
C LEU A 189 -9.46 5.27 5.54
N GLN A 190 -9.21 5.58 4.28
CA GLN A 190 -8.02 5.19 3.54
C GLN A 190 -7.27 6.41 3.04
N ILE A 191 -5.95 6.42 3.23
CA ILE A 191 -5.03 7.46 2.76
C ILE A 191 -4.09 6.86 1.73
N VAL A 192 -3.95 7.47 0.56
CA VAL A 192 -3.08 6.99 -0.52
C VAL A 192 -2.01 8.02 -0.84
N TYR A 193 -0.76 7.68 -0.55
CA TYR A 193 0.41 8.47 -0.93
C TYR A 193 0.87 8.10 -2.33
N ASN A 194 1.12 9.12 -3.17
CA ASN A 194 1.69 8.92 -4.50
C ASN A 194 3.19 9.15 -4.45
N LEU A 195 3.97 8.16 -4.85
CA LEU A 195 5.42 8.17 -4.77
C LEU A 195 6.01 7.74 -6.12
N LYS A 196 7.18 8.27 -6.44
CA LYS A 196 8.05 7.79 -7.50
C LYS A 196 9.21 7.05 -6.87
N LEU A 197 9.46 5.84 -7.34
CA LEU A 197 10.64 5.06 -7.02
C LEU A 197 11.73 5.36 -8.04
N GLU A 198 12.84 5.89 -7.56
CA GLU A 198 14.04 6.15 -8.35
C GLU A 198 15.12 5.15 -7.98
N LEU A 199 15.52 4.35 -8.96
CA LEU A 199 16.57 3.35 -8.81
C LEU A 199 17.96 3.99 -8.96
N PRO A 200 18.99 3.44 -8.31
CA PRO A 200 20.36 3.88 -8.53
C PRO A 200 20.81 3.55 -9.97
N GLU A 201 21.74 4.37 -10.48
CA GLU A 201 22.34 4.11 -11.80
C GLU A 201 23.04 2.75 -11.83
N GLY A 202 23.00 2.07 -12.99
CA GLY A 202 23.68 0.80 -13.18
C GLY A 202 22.98 -0.43 -12.58
N CYS A 203 21.79 -0.26 -11.98
CA CYS A 203 20.98 -1.38 -11.50
C CYS A 203 20.32 -2.13 -12.67
N SER A 204 21.08 -2.95 -13.41
CA SER A 204 20.61 -3.62 -14.62
C SER A 204 20.05 -5.03 -14.37
N THR A 205 20.38 -5.66 -13.24
CA THR A 205 19.98 -7.03 -12.88
C THR A 205 18.93 -7.07 -11.76
N LEU A 206 18.11 -6.03 -11.64
CA LEU A 206 17.14 -5.88 -10.56
C LEU A 206 16.11 -7.01 -10.56
N SER A 207 15.83 -7.59 -9.40
CA SER A 207 14.61 -8.38 -9.15
C SER A 207 13.71 -7.62 -8.16
N ALA A 208 12.40 -7.68 -8.37
CA ALA A 208 11.43 -7.07 -7.47
C ALA A 208 10.52 -8.15 -6.88
N LEU A 209 10.46 -8.18 -5.55
CA LEU A 209 9.74 -9.18 -4.76
C LEU A 209 8.85 -8.47 -3.75
N HIS A 210 7.78 -9.15 -3.36
CA HIS A 210 6.94 -8.76 -2.24
C HIS A 210 7.26 -9.65 -1.05
N ALA A 211 7.37 -9.06 0.14
CA ALA A 211 7.33 -9.82 1.38
C ALA A 211 5.88 -9.89 1.86
N ASP A 212 5.28 -11.08 1.81
CA ASP A 212 3.93 -11.31 2.32
C ASP A 212 3.99 -11.73 3.79
N GLU A 213 3.10 -11.16 4.61
CA GLU A 213 2.96 -11.50 6.02
C GLU A 213 1.72 -12.36 6.24
N ALA A 214 1.94 -13.60 6.66
CA ALA A 214 0.86 -14.52 6.98
C ALA A 214 0.95 -14.96 8.45
N LEU A 215 -0.21 -15.02 9.12
CA LEU A 215 -0.30 -15.60 10.45
C LEU A 215 -0.10 -17.12 10.35
N ASP A 216 0.90 -17.63 11.05
CA ASP A 216 1.15 -19.07 11.15
C ASP A 216 0.18 -19.69 12.17
N ALA A 217 -0.69 -20.58 11.70
CA ALA A 217 -1.72 -21.16 12.54
C ALA A 217 -1.17 -22.06 13.68
N GLU A 218 0.05 -22.60 13.52
CA GLU A 218 0.68 -23.46 14.51
C GLU A 218 1.39 -22.67 15.62
N SER A 219 2.20 -21.68 15.25
CA SER A 219 2.97 -20.87 16.21
C SER A 219 2.23 -19.62 16.70
N GLY A 220 1.20 -19.15 15.98
CA GLY A 220 0.50 -17.90 16.26
C GLY A 220 1.33 -16.64 15.97
N GLU A 221 2.47 -16.78 15.27
CA GLU A 221 3.35 -15.69 14.88
C GLU A 221 3.02 -15.19 13.47
N LEU A 222 3.28 -13.92 13.19
CA LEU A 222 3.29 -13.40 11.82
C LEU A 222 4.61 -13.78 11.15
N LEU A 223 4.53 -14.49 10.04
CA LEU A 223 5.68 -14.88 9.23
C LEU A 223 5.76 -14.01 7.99
N ALA A 224 6.85 -13.26 7.85
CA ALA A 224 7.18 -12.61 6.59
C ALA A 224 7.85 -13.61 5.66
N ARG A 225 7.37 -13.71 4.42
CA ARG A 225 7.83 -14.67 3.41
C ARG A 225 8.07 -13.98 2.08
N MET A 226 9.05 -14.46 1.33
CA MET A 226 9.27 -14.08 -0.07
C MET A 226 9.41 -15.31 -0.95
N ASP A 227 8.97 -15.25 -2.21
CA ASP A 227 9.13 -16.37 -3.16
C ASP A 227 9.54 -15.92 -4.56
N TYR A 228 10.71 -16.39 -5.00
CA TYR A 228 11.21 -16.19 -6.36
C TYR A 228 10.43 -16.96 -7.42
N GLN A 229 9.78 -18.07 -7.06
CA GLN A 229 9.04 -18.91 -8.01
C GLN A 229 7.59 -18.46 -8.18
N GLN A 230 7.06 -17.75 -7.19
CA GLN A 230 5.71 -17.18 -7.22
C GLN A 230 5.77 -15.72 -6.78
N PRO A 231 6.39 -14.84 -7.58
CA PRO A 231 6.47 -13.43 -7.26
C PRO A 231 5.05 -12.83 -7.16
N GLU A 232 4.82 -12.09 -6.09
CA GLU A 232 3.53 -11.44 -5.79
C GLU A 232 3.56 -9.93 -6.04
N LEU A 233 4.72 -9.40 -6.44
CA LEU A 233 4.90 -8.03 -6.88
C LEU A 233 4.80 -7.96 -8.41
N PHE A 234 3.95 -7.05 -8.88
CA PHE A 234 3.67 -6.85 -10.28
C PHE A 234 3.88 -5.39 -10.71
N LEU A 235 4.27 -5.21 -11.96
CA LEU A 235 4.45 -3.96 -12.66
C LEU A 235 3.35 -3.80 -13.71
N ALA A 236 2.38 -2.93 -13.45
CA ALA A 236 1.31 -2.58 -14.39
C ALA A 236 1.80 -1.45 -15.33
N GLU A 237 1.92 -1.72 -16.62
CA GLU A 237 2.50 -0.74 -17.56
C GLU A 237 1.51 0.38 -17.89
N VAL A 238 2.03 1.60 -17.90
CA VAL A 238 1.38 2.82 -18.40
C VAL A 238 2.14 3.34 -19.61
N ARG A 239 1.40 3.76 -20.64
CA ARG A 239 1.96 4.37 -21.84
C ARG A 239 1.22 5.66 -22.16
N ASN A 240 1.96 6.76 -22.33
CA ASN A 240 1.40 8.09 -22.61
C ASN A 240 0.33 8.52 -21.58
N GLY A 241 0.56 8.19 -20.30
CA GLY A 241 -0.37 8.51 -19.20
C GLY A 241 -1.62 7.63 -19.13
N ALA A 242 -1.77 6.63 -20.01
CA ALA A 242 -2.90 5.70 -19.99
C ALA A 242 -2.44 4.28 -19.59
N PRO A 243 -3.19 3.58 -18.72
CA PRO A 243 -2.92 2.18 -18.42
C PRO A 243 -2.98 1.32 -19.68
N THR A 244 -2.05 0.38 -19.76
CA THR A 244 -2.09 -0.68 -20.75
C THR A 244 -2.74 -1.92 -20.16
N ASN A 245 -3.05 -2.90 -21.00
CA ASN A 245 -3.45 -4.24 -20.55
C ASN A 245 -2.23 -5.16 -20.34
N GLN A 246 -1.08 -4.63 -19.91
CA GLN A 246 0.15 -5.40 -19.70
C GLN A 246 0.57 -5.38 -18.23
N LEU A 247 0.89 -6.57 -17.72
CA LEU A 247 1.36 -6.81 -16.35
C LEU A 247 2.65 -7.64 -16.42
N TYR A 248 3.62 -7.29 -15.59
CA TYR A 248 4.93 -7.95 -15.57
C TYR A 248 5.39 -8.26 -14.15
N THR A 249 6.24 -9.28 -14.00
CA THR A 249 7.17 -9.40 -12.87
C THR A 249 8.56 -8.96 -13.34
N LEU A 250 9.42 -8.51 -12.42
CA LEU A 250 10.79 -8.12 -12.74
C LEU A 250 11.77 -9.10 -12.09
N GLU A 251 12.49 -9.85 -12.91
CA GLU A 251 13.41 -10.90 -12.45
C GLU A 251 14.76 -10.72 -13.15
N LYS A 252 15.80 -10.45 -12.36
CA LYS A 252 17.18 -10.30 -12.85
C LYS A 252 17.32 -9.33 -14.03
N GLY A 253 16.55 -8.25 -13.98
CA GLY A 253 16.50 -7.20 -14.99
C GLY A 253 15.55 -7.46 -16.16
N VAL A 254 14.88 -8.61 -16.20
CA VAL A 254 13.99 -9.01 -17.28
C VAL A 254 12.53 -8.84 -16.86
N LEU A 255 11.75 -8.18 -17.70
CA LEU A 255 10.30 -8.08 -17.54
C LEU A 255 9.64 -9.36 -18.06
N ILE A 256 9.08 -10.16 -17.15
CA ILE A 256 8.37 -11.39 -17.48
C ILE A 256 6.88 -11.11 -17.49
N LYS A 257 6.24 -11.30 -18.65
CA LYS A 257 4.83 -10.98 -18.85
C LYS A 257 3.94 -11.96 -18.09
N GLN A 258 2.96 -11.41 -17.37
CA GLN A 258 1.98 -12.15 -16.59
C GLN A 258 0.62 -12.18 -17.31
N ARG A 259 -0.22 -13.14 -16.93
CA ARG A 259 -1.60 -13.22 -17.44
C ARG A 259 -2.46 -12.15 -16.79
N THR A 260 -3.38 -11.60 -17.56
CA THR A 260 -4.29 -10.52 -17.12
C THR A 260 -5.77 -10.93 -17.14
N ASP A 261 -6.06 -12.19 -17.45
CA ASP A 261 -7.41 -12.69 -17.55
C ASP A 261 -8.05 -12.76 -16.16
N HIS A 262 -9.28 -12.23 -16.05
CA HIS A 262 -10.09 -12.25 -14.82
C HIS A 262 -9.42 -11.63 -13.58
N LEU A 263 -8.50 -10.68 -13.77
CA LEU A 263 -7.89 -9.94 -12.67
C LEU A 263 -8.85 -8.92 -12.08
N TRP A 264 -8.86 -8.87 -10.76
CA TRP A 264 -9.54 -7.85 -9.97
C TRP A 264 -8.53 -6.92 -9.32
N LEU A 265 -8.92 -5.68 -9.14
CA LEU A 265 -8.17 -4.64 -8.45
C LEU A 265 -8.89 -4.29 -7.14
N SER A 266 -8.12 -4.02 -6.08
CA SER A 266 -8.66 -3.59 -4.77
C SER A 266 -9.47 -2.28 -4.84
N GLU A 267 -10.16 -1.95 -3.75
CA GLU A 267 -11.00 -0.76 -3.61
C GLU A 267 -10.25 0.56 -3.85
N ALA A 268 -8.94 0.62 -3.59
CA ALA A 268 -8.13 1.82 -3.82
C ALA A 268 -8.16 2.27 -5.30
N LEU A 269 -8.41 1.32 -6.19
CA LEU A 269 -8.49 1.46 -7.64
C LEU A 269 -9.93 1.54 -8.15
N ALA A 270 -10.91 1.40 -7.27
CA ALA A 270 -12.33 1.48 -7.62
C ALA A 270 -12.80 2.93 -7.81
N PRO A 271 -13.95 3.15 -8.49
CA PRO A 271 -14.55 4.47 -8.60
C PRO A 271 -14.75 5.14 -7.25
N GLN A 272 -14.26 6.39 -7.14
CA GLN A 272 -14.50 7.27 -6.02
C GLN A 272 -15.50 8.36 -6.44
N THR A 273 -16.51 8.58 -5.60
CA THR A 273 -17.48 9.68 -5.72
C THR A 273 -17.36 10.55 -4.48
N GLY A 274 -17.08 11.84 -4.62
CA GLY A 274 -16.74 12.70 -3.49
C GLY A 274 -15.60 12.10 -2.66
N TRP A 275 -15.86 11.83 -1.38
CA TRP A 275 -14.92 11.18 -0.46
C TRP A 275 -15.17 9.69 -0.24
N VAL A 276 -16.00 9.03 -1.05
CA VAL A 276 -16.37 7.63 -0.80
C VAL A 276 -16.01 6.68 -1.93
N VAL A 277 -15.64 5.46 -1.55
CA VAL A 277 -15.57 4.31 -2.43
C VAL A 277 -16.61 3.29 -1.95
N ALA A 278 -17.55 2.96 -2.83
CA ALA A 278 -18.65 2.04 -2.51
C ALA A 278 -18.41 0.60 -2.98
N ALA A 279 -17.48 0.40 -3.92
CA ALA A 279 -17.20 -0.92 -4.49
C ALA A 279 -16.00 -1.59 -3.79
N PRO A 280 -16.09 -2.89 -3.46
CA PRO A 280 -15.04 -3.62 -2.75
C PRO A 280 -13.84 -4.01 -3.65
N ARG A 281 -14.00 -3.86 -4.96
CA ARG A 281 -13.02 -4.14 -6.01
C ARG A 281 -13.50 -3.52 -7.33
N CYS A 282 -12.63 -3.45 -8.32
CA CYS A 282 -12.99 -3.12 -9.70
C CYS A 282 -12.23 -3.98 -10.71
N GLU A 283 -12.67 -3.99 -11.95
CA GLU A 283 -12.06 -4.81 -13.00
C GLU A 283 -10.74 -4.24 -13.50
N TRP A 284 -9.81 -5.14 -13.83
CA TRP A 284 -8.62 -4.84 -14.59
C TRP A 284 -8.96 -4.61 -16.09
N PRO A 285 -8.25 -3.71 -16.81
CA PRO A 285 -7.31 -2.70 -16.32
C PRO A 285 -8.02 -1.38 -15.96
N ALA A 286 -9.35 -1.33 -16.02
CA ALA A 286 -10.14 -0.09 -15.89
C ALA A 286 -9.90 0.68 -14.59
N GLY A 287 -9.55 -0.02 -13.50
CA GLY A 287 -9.19 0.61 -12.22
C GLY A 287 -7.94 1.51 -12.29
N LEU A 288 -6.96 1.15 -13.13
CA LEU A 288 -5.64 1.77 -13.17
C LEU A 288 -5.63 3.24 -13.62
N VAL A 289 -6.69 3.72 -14.27
CA VAL A 289 -6.81 5.13 -14.71
C VAL A 289 -6.79 6.13 -13.54
N ARG A 290 -6.88 5.62 -12.30
CA ARG A 290 -6.88 6.41 -11.06
C ARG A 290 -5.49 6.55 -10.43
N LEU A 291 -4.49 5.85 -10.96
CA LEU A 291 -3.10 5.88 -10.48
C LEU A 291 -2.29 7.02 -11.06
#